data_AF-A0A0R2KHQ5-F1
#
_entry.id   AF-A0A0R2KHQ5-F1
#
_cell.length_a   1.000
_cell.length_b   1.000
_cell.length_c   1.000
_cell.angle_alpha   90.00
_cell.angle_beta   90.00
_cell.angle_gamma   90.00
#
_symmetry.space_group_name_H-M   'P 1'
#
loop_
_entity.id
_entity.type
_entity.pdbx_description
1 polymer ?
#
loop_
_entity_poly.entity_id
_entity_poly.type
_entity_poly.pdbx_seq_one_letter_code
_entity_poly.pdbx_strand_id
1 'polypeptide(L)'
;MHYLKVERGLSANTVASYRNDLQTFALYLAEQNLSYQSVTKDDVLAYLQKEMDTGKTNATIIHRITSLRKFYQYLVQDQIVTQNPMLLIDTPKKQQHLPEVLTTKEVETLLNTPNTGQALGMRDRAILEVMYATGLRVSEIVNLKLNDLHLSLGIIQTIGKGQKERIIPIGDVAIHWLEQYLQLSRPKLLKNKRSPYLFLNFHGNQLTRQGIWKNLKKQVQQAGITKEVSPHTLRHSFATHILENGADLRIVQELLGHADISTTQIYTHLSKRRLAEIYNQAHPRA
;
A
#
# COMPACT_ATOMS: atom_id res chain seq x y z
N MET A 1 -21.11 9.74 -11.10
CA MET A 1 -20.45 9.95 -9.78
C MET A 1 -21.36 9.61 -8.61
N HIS A 2 -22.65 9.99 -8.66
CA HIS A 2 -23.66 9.65 -7.65
C HIS A 2 -23.80 8.13 -7.43
N TYR A 3 -23.99 7.37 -8.52
CA TYR A 3 -24.08 5.90 -8.53
C TYR A 3 -22.92 5.19 -7.79
N LEU A 4 -21.66 5.60 -8.01
CA LEU A 4 -20.49 4.98 -7.39
C LEU A 4 -20.42 5.20 -5.86
N LYS A 5 -20.95 6.33 -5.37
CA LYS A 5 -20.94 6.69 -3.96
C LYS A 5 -22.14 6.11 -3.22
N VAL A 6 -23.33 6.20 -3.81
CA VAL A 6 -24.60 5.90 -3.14
C VAL A 6 -24.95 4.42 -3.25
N GLU A 7 -24.72 3.78 -4.40
CA GLU A 7 -25.14 2.37 -4.60
C GLU A 7 -24.02 1.35 -4.38
N ARG A 8 -22.74 1.74 -4.54
CA ARG A 8 -21.61 0.80 -4.44
C ARG A 8 -20.69 0.98 -3.24
N GLY A 9 -20.91 1.99 -2.38
CA GLY A 9 -20.16 2.19 -1.14
C GLY A 9 -18.63 2.28 -1.32
N LEU A 10 -18.14 2.75 -2.47
CA LEU A 10 -16.71 2.76 -2.78
C LEU A 10 -15.97 3.82 -1.96
N SER A 11 -14.71 3.53 -1.61
CA SER A 11 -13.86 4.48 -0.86
C SER A 11 -13.68 5.80 -1.61
N ALA A 12 -13.52 6.91 -0.88
CA ALA A 12 -13.33 8.24 -1.47
C ALA A 12 -12.18 8.29 -2.48
N ASN A 13 -11.09 7.55 -2.23
CA ASN A 13 -9.95 7.44 -3.13
C ASN A 13 -10.30 6.68 -4.42
N THR A 14 -11.09 5.61 -4.34
CA THR A 14 -11.56 4.87 -5.52
C THR A 14 -12.46 5.77 -6.38
N VAL A 15 -13.34 6.56 -5.76
CA VAL A 15 -14.19 7.52 -6.47
C VAL A 15 -13.35 8.61 -7.14
N ALA A 16 -12.35 9.15 -6.46
CA ALA A 16 -11.45 10.14 -7.02
C ALA A 16 -10.64 9.58 -8.21
N SER A 17 -10.16 8.34 -8.11
CA SER A 17 -9.42 7.68 -9.20
C SER A 17 -10.32 7.46 -10.43
N TYR A 18 -11.54 6.97 -10.23
CA TYR A 18 -12.49 6.79 -11.35
C TYR A 18 -12.87 8.13 -11.98
N ARG A 19 -13.01 9.18 -11.18
CA ARG A 19 -13.25 10.53 -11.69
C ARG A 19 -12.14 10.99 -12.61
N ASN A 20 -10.89 10.83 -12.18
CA ASN A 20 -9.74 11.26 -12.98
C ASN A 20 -9.66 10.50 -14.32
N ASP A 21 -9.89 9.18 -14.29
CA ASP A 21 -9.91 8.37 -15.50
C ASP A 21 -11.02 8.82 -16.47
N LEU A 22 -12.23 9.03 -15.96
CA LEU A 22 -13.38 9.45 -16.78
C LEU A 22 -13.22 10.89 -17.29
N GLN A 23 -12.61 11.78 -16.52
CA GLN A 23 -12.27 13.13 -16.97
C GLN A 23 -11.24 13.10 -18.10
N THR A 24 -10.20 12.26 -17.97
CA THR A 24 -9.19 12.10 -19.02
C THR A 24 -9.80 11.56 -20.30
N PHE A 25 -10.70 10.58 -20.19
CA PHE A 25 -11.44 10.05 -21.34
C PHE A 25 -12.39 11.10 -21.96
N ALA A 26 -13.10 11.88 -21.14
CA ALA A 26 -13.98 12.93 -21.63
C ALA A 26 -13.21 14.03 -22.39
N LEU A 27 -12.01 14.38 -21.94
CA LEU A 27 -11.12 15.30 -22.67
C LEU A 27 -10.71 14.72 -24.04
N TYR A 28 -10.34 13.45 -24.08
CA TYR A 28 -10.05 12.77 -25.34
C TYR A 28 -11.26 12.79 -26.29
N LEU A 29 -12.47 12.49 -25.80
CA LEU A 29 -13.67 12.54 -26.63
C LEU A 29 -13.94 13.95 -27.18
N ALA A 30 -13.73 14.99 -26.36
CA ALA A 30 -13.87 16.37 -26.80
C ALA A 30 -12.86 16.72 -27.90
N GLU A 31 -11.60 16.27 -27.79
CA GLU A 31 -10.58 16.45 -28.84
C GLU A 31 -10.95 15.76 -30.15
N GLN A 32 -11.64 14.62 -30.09
CA GLN A 32 -12.11 13.87 -31.26
C GLN A 32 -13.51 14.31 -31.74
N ASN A 33 -14.13 15.30 -31.10
CA ASN A 33 -15.52 15.71 -31.34
C ASN A 33 -16.54 14.56 -31.22
N LEU A 34 -16.28 13.61 -30.31
CA LEU A 34 -17.13 12.46 -30.06
C LEU A 34 -18.02 12.68 -28.83
N SER A 35 -19.26 12.20 -28.91
CA SER A 35 -20.13 12.08 -27.74
C SER A 35 -19.88 10.74 -27.06
N TYR A 36 -19.93 10.69 -25.71
CA TYR A 36 -19.83 9.43 -24.96
C TYR A 36 -20.95 8.44 -25.32
N GLN A 37 -22.04 8.88 -25.97
CA GLN A 37 -23.13 8.03 -26.44
C GLN A 37 -22.83 7.34 -27.78
N SER A 38 -21.96 7.94 -28.60
CA SER A 38 -21.64 7.48 -29.95
C SER A 38 -20.28 6.78 -30.03
N VAL A 39 -19.63 6.54 -28.89
CA VAL A 39 -18.33 5.87 -28.82
C VAL A 39 -18.46 4.42 -29.27
N THR A 40 -17.61 4.05 -30.23
CA THR A 40 -17.46 2.68 -30.71
C THR A 40 -16.30 1.96 -30.00
N LYS A 41 -16.17 0.66 -30.27
CA LYS A 41 -15.02 -0.13 -29.81
C LYS A 41 -13.69 0.47 -30.31
N ASP A 42 -13.65 0.92 -31.56
CA ASP A 42 -12.43 1.39 -32.20
C ASP A 42 -11.97 2.72 -31.59
N ASP A 43 -12.91 3.59 -31.21
CA ASP A 43 -12.61 4.83 -30.48
C ASP A 43 -11.97 4.56 -29.11
N VAL A 44 -12.45 3.53 -28.41
CA VAL A 44 -11.84 3.10 -27.13
C VAL A 44 -10.45 2.53 -27.37
N LEU A 45 -10.25 1.71 -28.40
CA LEU A 45 -8.92 1.18 -28.72
C LEU A 45 -7.95 2.30 -29.10
N ALA A 46 -8.38 3.28 -29.89
CA ALA A 46 -7.58 4.45 -30.25
C ALA A 46 -7.20 5.29 -29.01
N TYR A 47 -8.14 5.49 -28.08
CA TYR A 47 -7.86 6.13 -26.79
C TYR A 47 -6.80 5.37 -25.98
N LEU A 48 -6.97 4.06 -25.82
CA LEU A 48 -6.05 3.24 -25.04
C LEU A 48 -4.65 3.20 -25.67
N GLN A 49 -4.57 3.17 -27.01
CA GLN A 49 -3.31 3.24 -27.75
C GLN A 49 -2.61 4.59 -27.52
N LYS A 50 -3.34 5.71 -27.63
CA LYS A 50 -2.79 7.05 -27.32
C LYS A 50 -2.22 7.12 -25.90
N GLU A 51 -2.88 6.50 -24.93
CA GLU A 51 -2.38 6.47 -23.55
C GLU A 51 -1.12 5.60 -23.39
N MET A 52 -1.00 4.51 -24.14
CA MET A 52 0.24 3.74 -24.20
C MET A 52 1.38 4.55 -24.84
N ASP A 53 1.10 5.23 -25.95
CA ASP A 53 2.08 6.03 -26.71
C ASP A 53 2.58 7.24 -25.90
N THR A 54 1.75 7.77 -24.99
CA THR A 54 2.13 8.83 -24.03
C THR A 54 2.86 8.30 -22.79
N GLY A 55 3.24 7.03 -22.78
CA GLY A 55 4.09 6.41 -21.77
C GLY A 55 3.37 6.00 -20.49
N LYS A 56 2.05 5.81 -20.50
CA LYS A 56 1.35 5.28 -19.31
C LYS A 56 1.74 3.83 -19.04
N THR A 57 1.86 3.49 -17.77
CA THR A 57 2.16 2.13 -17.33
C THR A 57 1.00 1.17 -17.64
N ASN A 58 1.30 -0.10 -17.89
CA ASN A 58 0.28 -1.15 -18.05
C ASN A 58 -0.74 -1.19 -16.89
N ALA A 59 -0.29 -0.94 -15.66
CA ALA A 59 -1.16 -0.85 -14.49
C ALA A 59 -2.19 0.29 -14.61
N THR A 60 -1.78 1.44 -15.14
CA THR A 60 -2.67 2.59 -15.39
C THR A 60 -3.70 2.25 -16.46
N ILE A 61 -3.27 1.62 -17.56
CA ILE A 61 -4.17 1.19 -18.65
C ILE A 61 -5.22 0.19 -18.14
N ILE A 62 -4.80 -0.83 -17.38
CA ILE A 62 -5.72 -1.82 -16.79
C ILE A 62 -6.74 -1.13 -15.86
N HIS A 63 -6.31 -0.15 -15.06
CA HIS A 63 -7.20 0.60 -14.20
C HIS A 63 -8.22 1.42 -15.00
N ARG A 64 -7.79 2.11 -16.06
CA ARG A 64 -8.68 2.87 -16.95
C ARG A 64 -9.69 1.99 -17.66
N ILE A 65 -9.29 0.83 -18.17
CA ILE A 65 -10.21 -0.17 -18.74
C ILE A 65 -11.26 -0.56 -17.69
N THR A 66 -10.86 -0.74 -16.43
CA THR A 66 -11.79 -1.06 -15.34
C THR A 66 -12.78 0.09 -15.07
N SER A 67 -12.30 1.32 -15.05
CA SER A 67 -13.12 2.53 -14.88
C SER A 67 -14.13 2.70 -16.03
N LEU A 68 -13.68 2.59 -17.28
CA LEU A 68 -14.51 2.70 -18.48
C LEU A 68 -15.55 1.58 -18.57
N ARG A 69 -15.16 0.35 -18.26
CA ARG A 69 -16.07 -0.80 -18.25
C ARG A 69 -17.24 -0.57 -17.29
N LYS A 70 -16.95 -0.08 -16.08
CA LYS A 70 -18.00 0.26 -15.10
C LYS A 70 -18.86 1.44 -15.53
N PHE A 71 -18.27 2.43 -16.19
CA PHE A 71 -19.01 3.58 -16.71
C PHE A 71 -20.00 3.18 -17.81
N TYR A 72 -19.57 2.44 -18.82
CA TYR A 72 -20.48 1.98 -19.89
C TYR A 72 -21.47 0.91 -19.43
N GLN A 73 -21.13 0.10 -18.42
CA GLN A 73 -22.11 -0.76 -17.75
C GLN A 73 -23.24 0.06 -17.11
N TYR A 74 -22.89 1.16 -16.43
CA TYR A 74 -23.88 2.08 -15.86
C TYR A 74 -24.74 2.75 -16.94
N LEU A 75 -24.13 3.25 -18.03
CA LEU A 75 -24.89 3.88 -19.11
C LEU A 75 -25.87 2.92 -19.79
N VAL A 76 -25.52 1.64 -19.96
CA VAL A 76 -26.45 0.63 -20.46
C VAL A 76 -27.55 0.33 -19.45
N GLN A 77 -27.21 0.23 -18.16
CA GLN A 77 -28.19 -0.02 -17.10
C GLN A 77 -29.25 1.09 -17.02
N ASP A 78 -28.85 2.35 -17.18
CA ASP A 78 -29.73 3.53 -17.22
C ASP A 78 -30.33 3.78 -18.62
N GLN A 79 -30.13 2.87 -19.59
CA GLN A 79 -30.64 2.97 -20.97
C GLN A 79 -30.18 4.23 -21.73
N ILE A 80 -29.08 4.85 -21.31
CA ILE A 80 -28.47 6.02 -21.96
C ILE A 80 -27.75 5.61 -23.25
N VAL A 81 -27.18 4.41 -23.28
CA VAL A 81 -26.59 3.81 -24.49
C VAL A 81 -27.14 2.41 -24.68
N THR A 82 -27.34 2.01 -25.93
CA THR A 82 -27.91 0.70 -26.29
C THR A 82 -26.84 -0.39 -26.41
N GLN A 83 -25.62 -0.01 -26.78
CA GLN A 83 -24.49 -0.93 -26.93
C GLN A 83 -23.34 -0.51 -26.03
N ASN A 84 -22.69 -1.49 -25.41
CA ASN A 84 -21.52 -1.24 -24.56
C ASN A 84 -20.23 -1.42 -25.39
N PRO A 85 -19.48 -0.34 -25.69
CA PRO A 85 -18.25 -0.42 -26.49
C PRO A 85 -17.11 -1.18 -25.78
N MET A 86 -17.25 -1.45 -24.47
CA MET A 86 -16.25 -2.15 -23.67
C MET A 86 -16.40 -3.68 -23.66
N LEU A 87 -17.43 -4.24 -24.31
CA LEU A 87 -17.73 -5.69 -24.24
C LEU A 87 -16.59 -6.56 -24.77
N LEU A 88 -15.97 -6.15 -25.87
CA LEU A 88 -14.90 -6.88 -26.56
C LEU A 88 -13.52 -6.24 -26.36
N ILE A 89 -13.37 -5.42 -25.31
CA ILE A 89 -12.09 -4.81 -24.95
C ILE A 89 -11.39 -5.72 -23.97
N ASP A 90 -10.35 -6.39 -24.46
CA ASP A 90 -9.47 -7.22 -23.64
C ASP A 90 -8.68 -6.38 -22.65
N THR A 91 -8.49 -6.94 -21.46
CA THR A 91 -7.64 -6.32 -20.44
C THR A 91 -6.23 -6.90 -20.60
N PRO A 92 -5.18 -6.08 -20.76
CA PRO A 92 -3.82 -6.57 -20.86
C PRO A 92 -3.50 -7.49 -19.67
N LYS A 93 -2.81 -8.62 -19.93
CA LYS A 93 -2.37 -9.50 -18.85
C LYS A 93 -1.47 -8.69 -17.91
N LYS A 94 -1.85 -8.62 -16.64
CA LYS A 94 -1.04 -7.96 -15.62
C LYS A 94 0.26 -8.75 -15.51
N GLN A 95 1.39 -8.17 -15.92
CA GLN A 95 2.70 -8.73 -15.63
C GLN A 95 2.83 -8.83 -14.10
N GLN A 96 2.92 -10.06 -13.60
CA GLN A 96 3.18 -10.30 -12.18
C GLN A 96 4.68 -10.10 -11.96
N HIS A 97 5.08 -8.89 -11.60
CA HIS A 97 6.35 -8.71 -10.91
C HIS A 97 6.18 -9.32 -9.52
N LEU A 98 7.02 -10.30 -9.16
CA LEU A 98 7.15 -10.66 -7.76
C LEU A 98 7.58 -9.39 -7.01
N PRO A 99 6.90 -9.02 -5.91
CA PRO A 99 7.29 -7.85 -5.15
C PRO A 99 8.74 -8.01 -4.69
N GLU A 100 9.58 -7.02 -4.96
CA GLU A 100 10.91 -6.96 -4.39
C GLU A 100 10.79 -6.95 -2.86
N VAL A 101 11.52 -7.84 -2.20
CA VAL A 101 11.66 -7.87 -0.74
C VAL A 101 13.10 -7.58 -0.35
N LEU A 102 13.25 -6.93 0.79
CA LEU A 102 14.56 -6.75 1.44
C LEU A 102 14.90 -8.03 2.16
N THR A 103 16.16 -8.46 2.07
CA THR A 103 16.73 -9.50 2.93
C THR A 103 16.78 -9.01 4.38
N THR A 104 16.87 -9.94 5.34
CA THR A 104 17.00 -9.60 6.76
C THR A 104 18.17 -8.65 7.04
N LYS A 105 19.31 -8.87 6.35
CA LYS A 105 20.51 -8.01 6.47
C LYS A 105 20.26 -6.60 5.92
N GLU A 106 19.61 -6.47 4.76
CA GLU A 106 19.25 -5.16 4.21
C GLU A 106 18.27 -4.42 5.12
N VAL A 107 17.29 -5.13 5.71
CA VAL A 107 16.39 -4.54 6.69
C VAL A 107 17.17 -4.05 7.90
N GLU A 108 18.05 -4.87 8.48
CA GLU A 108 18.84 -4.48 9.64
C GLU A 108 19.71 -3.23 9.36
N THR A 109 20.39 -3.19 8.22
CA THR A 109 21.14 -2.01 7.77
C THR A 109 20.23 -0.78 7.66
N LEU A 110 19.07 -0.92 7.02
CA LEU A 110 18.10 0.16 6.87
C LEU A 110 17.59 0.67 8.22
N LEU A 111 17.24 -0.24 9.14
CA LEU A 111 16.81 0.11 10.48
C LEU A 111 17.91 0.91 11.20
N ASN A 112 19.18 0.52 11.07
CA ASN A 112 20.35 1.14 11.71
C ASN A 112 20.82 2.47 11.06
N THR A 113 20.23 2.87 9.93
CA THR A 113 20.69 4.06 9.19
C THR A 113 20.34 5.42 9.84
N PRO A 114 19.15 5.63 10.45
CA PRO A 114 18.80 6.93 11.02
C PRO A 114 19.74 7.36 12.17
N ASN A 115 20.19 8.62 12.15
CA ASN A 115 21.01 9.18 13.23
C ASN A 115 20.19 9.44 14.50
N THR A 116 20.26 8.52 15.46
CA THR A 116 19.50 8.55 16.72
C THR A 116 19.95 9.66 17.68
N GLY A 117 21.10 10.30 17.46
CA GLY A 117 21.52 11.49 18.19
C GLY A 117 20.69 12.75 17.86
N GLN A 118 19.93 12.72 16.75
CA GLN A 118 19.05 13.81 16.35
C GLN A 118 17.57 13.43 16.56
N ALA A 119 16.74 14.40 16.95
CA ALA A 119 15.31 14.16 17.18
C ALA A 119 14.61 13.54 15.94
N LEU A 120 14.88 14.06 14.75
CA LEU A 120 14.31 13.52 13.51
C LEU A 120 14.81 12.10 13.19
N GLY A 121 16.09 11.79 13.45
CA GLY A 121 16.62 10.47 13.18
C GLY A 121 16.11 9.42 14.17
N MET A 122 15.97 9.76 15.47
CA MET A 122 15.31 8.89 16.44
C MET A 122 13.83 8.64 16.09
N ARG A 123 13.11 9.66 15.62
CA ARG A 123 11.75 9.48 15.10
C ARG A 123 11.76 8.51 13.92
N ASP A 124 12.64 8.71 12.95
CA ASP A 124 12.70 7.88 11.75
C ASP A 124 13.07 6.43 12.10
N ARG A 125 13.98 6.20 13.06
CA ARG A 125 14.27 4.87 13.61
C ARG A 125 13.02 4.21 14.18
N ALA A 126 12.30 4.90 15.06
CA ALA A 126 11.07 4.36 15.64
C ALA A 126 9.99 4.07 14.59
N ILE A 127 9.84 4.91 13.56
CA ILE A 127 8.92 4.66 12.45
C ILE A 127 9.29 3.38 11.71
N LEU A 128 10.56 3.20 11.34
CA LEU A 128 11.02 2.03 10.59
C LEU A 128 10.84 0.73 11.40
N GLU A 129 11.13 0.79 12.70
CA GLU A 129 10.95 -0.34 13.63
C GLU A 129 9.49 -0.75 13.73
N VAL A 130 8.58 0.21 13.93
CA VAL A 130 7.14 -0.09 13.98
C VAL A 130 6.66 -0.64 12.64
N MET A 131 7.06 -0.03 11.53
CA MET A 131 6.69 -0.51 10.18
C MET A 131 7.13 -1.95 9.95
N TYR A 132 8.36 -2.29 10.33
CA TYR A 132 8.89 -3.63 10.15
C TYR A 132 8.32 -4.62 11.16
N ALA A 133 8.12 -4.25 12.43
CA ALA A 133 7.60 -5.16 13.45
C ALA A 133 6.10 -5.48 13.30
N THR A 134 5.32 -4.58 12.69
CA THR A 134 3.85 -4.72 12.62
C THR A 134 3.32 -4.98 11.22
N GLY A 135 4.13 -4.69 10.20
CA GLY A 135 3.68 -4.63 8.82
C GLY A 135 2.57 -3.61 8.56
N LEU A 136 2.34 -2.62 9.43
CA LEU A 136 1.29 -1.60 9.22
C LEU A 136 1.44 -0.86 7.89
N ARG A 137 0.31 -0.50 7.27
CA ARG A 137 0.30 0.35 6.08
C ARG A 137 0.76 1.75 6.46
N VAL A 138 1.39 2.45 5.53
CA VAL A 138 1.81 3.85 5.75
C VAL A 138 0.65 4.76 6.20
N SER A 139 -0.58 4.49 5.72
CA SER A 139 -1.78 5.21 6.16
C SER A 139 -2.17 4.92 7.60
N GLU A 140 -1.90 3.72 8.10
CA GLU A 140 -2.16 3.36 9.49
C GLU A 140 -1.09 4.02 10.38
N ILE A 141 0.19 3.92 9.99
CA ILE A 141 1.32 4.56 10.70
C ILE A 141 1.12 6.07 10.91
N VAL A 142 0.78 6.82 9.86
CA VAL A 142 0.62 8.28 9.99
C VAL A 142 -0.57 8.67 10.85
N ASN A 143 -1.55 7.78 11.01
CA ASN A 143 -2.77 8.03 11.78
C ASN A 143 -2.74 7.44 13.19
N LEU A 144 -1.70 6.69 13.56
CA LEU A 144 -1.52 6.19 14.92
C LEU A 144 -1.51 7.35 15.92
N LYS A 145 -2.27 7.19 16.99
CA LYS A 145 -2.37 8.11 18.11
C LYS A 145 -1.65 7.54 19.33
N LEU A 146 -1.43 8.39 20.34
CA LEU A 146 -0.84 7.94 21.61
C LEU A 146 -1.73 6.91 22.33
N ASN A 147 -3.04 7.08 22.28
CA ASN A 147 -3.99 6.18 22.94
C ASN A 147 -4.11 4.81 22.25
N ASP A 148 -3.53 4.66 21.06
CA ASP A 148 -3.48 3.40 20.31
C ASP A 148 -2.34 2.49 20.80
N LEU A 149 -1.46 3.01 21.69
CA LEU A 149 -0.28 2.31 22.18
C LEU A 149 -0.53 1.73 23.58
N HIS A 150 -0.35 0.41 23.71
CA HIS A 150 -0.33 -0.28 25.00
C HIS A 150 1.00 -1.02 25.14
N LEU A 151 2.08 -0.26 25.28
CA LEU A 151 3.46 -0.78 25.25
C LEU A 151 3.74 -1.77 26.38
N SER A 152 3.15 -1.57 27.57
CA SER A 152 3.27 -2.52 28.69
C SER A 152 2.63 -3.87 28.41
N LEU A 153 1.67 -3.92 27.50
CA LEU A 153 1.01 -5.14 27.03
C LEU A 153 1.65 -5.66 25.72
N GLY A 154 2.63 -4.94 25.16
CA GLY A 154 3.26 -5.28 23.89
C GLY A 154 2.32 -5.21 22.69
N ILE A 155 1.33 -4.31 22.69
CA ILE A 155 0.35 -4.20 21.60
C ILE A 155 0.10 -2.77 21.10
N ILE A 156 -0.30 -2.68 19.83
CA ILE A 156 -0.85 -1.50 19.17
C ILE A 156 -2.28 -1.80 18.71
N GLN A 157 -3.22 -0.93 19.02
CA GLN A 157 -4.60 -1.01 18.54
C GLN A 157 -4.79 -0.06 17.34
N THR A 158 -5.27 -0.56 16.21
CA THR A 158 -5.48 0.26 15.00
C THR A 158 -6.84 0.00 14.38
N ILE A 159 -7.31 0.93 13.55
CA ILE A 159 -8.57 0.81 12.81
C ILE A 159 -8.25 0.41 11.36
N GLY A 160 -8.70 -0.77 10.96
CA GLY A 160 -8.52 -1.32 9.62
C GLY A 160 -9.62 -0.90 8.63
N LYS A 161 -9.55 -1.49 7.41
CA LYS A 161 -10.55 -1.28 6.35
C LYS A 161 -11.92 -1.75 6.84
N GLY A 162 -12.94 -0.88 6.76
CA GLY A 162 -14.29 -1.15 7.24
C GLY A 162 -14.54 -0.76 8.71
N GLN A 163 -13.68 0.09 9.29
CA GLN A 163 -13.76 0.55 10.69
C GLN A 163 -13.63 -0.56 11.75
N LYS A 164 -13.10 -1.72 11.39
CA LYS A 164 -12.85 -2.80 12.35
C LYS A 164 -11.54 -2.53 13.08
N GLU A 165 -11.60 -2.51 14.40
CA GLU A 165 -10.42 -2.46 15.25
C GLU A 165 -9.62 -3.75 15.14
N ARG A 166 -8.30 -3.62 15.24
CA ARG A 166 -7.35 -4.72 15.20
C ARG A 166 -6.26 -4.47 16.23
N ILE A 167 -5.93 -5.49 17.01
CA ILE A 167 -4.80 -5.52 17.92
C ILE A 167 -3.59 -6.12 17.20
N ILE A 168 -2.43 -5.51 17.38
CA ILE A 168 -1.19 -5.89 16.72
C ILE A 168 -0.11 -6.06 17.78
N PRO A 169 0.43 -7.27 17.97
CA PRO A 169 1.59 -7.46 18.83
C PRO A 169 2.81 -6.73 18.26
N ILE A 170 3.61 -6.16 19.14
CA ILE A 170 4.89 -5.53 18.83
C ILE A 170 6.00 -6.13 19.69
N GLY A 171 7.16 -6.36 19.09
CA GLY A 171 8.32 -6.90 19.80
C GLY A 171 9.08 -5.85 20.61
N ASP A 172 9.89 -6.33 21.56
CA ASP A 172 10.65 -5.50 22.51
C ASP A 172 11.54 -4.45 21.85
N VAL A 173 12.14 -4.78 20.70
CA VAL A 173 12.99 -3.83 19.95
C VAL A 173 12.17 -2.62 19.46
N ALA A 174 10.97 -2.84 18.94
CA ALA A 174 10.11 -1.76 18.49
C ALA A 174 9.56 -0.96 19.68
N ILE A 175 9.23 -1.63 20.80
CA ILE A 175 8.82 -0.98 22.05
C ILE A 175 9.94 -0.06 22.54
N HIS A 176 11.17 -0.57 22.63
CA HIS A 176 12.34 0.19 23.05
C HIS A 176 12.50 1.48 22.24
N TRP A 177 12.49 1.39 20.91
CA TRP A 177 12.63 2.57 20.05
C TRP A 177 11.45 3.54 20.13
N LEU A 178 10.24 3.03 20.35
CA LEU A 178 9.07 3.86 20.61
C LEU A 178 9.22 4.64 21.92
N GLU A 179 9.66 4.00 22.99
CA GLU A 179 9.89 4.64 24.29
C GLU A 179 10.99 5.71 24.19
N GLN A 180 12.11 5.39 23.55
CA GLN A 180 13.18 6.37 23.28
C GLN A 180 12.63 7.58 22.51
N TYR A 181 11.85 7.33 21.45
CA TYR A 181 11.21 8.40 20.70
C TYR A 181 10.27 9.25 21.56
N LEU A 182 9.38 8.62 22.33
CA LEU A 182 8.39 9.29 23.18
C LEU A 182 9.05 10.15 24.27
N GLN A 183 10.14 9.69 24.85
CA GLN A 183 10.85 10.38 25.94
C GLN A 183 11.80 11.46 25.42
N LEU A 184 12.62 11.16 24.42
CA LEU A 184 13.79 11.98 24.09
C LEU A 184 13.61 12.87 22.85
N SER A 185 12.73 12.48 21.91
CA SER A 185 12.58 13.14 20.61
C SER A 185 11.22 13.83 20.43
N ARG A 186 10.12 13.13 20.70
CA ARG A 186 8.76 13.66 20.48
C ARG A 186 8.51 14.98 21.22
N PRO A 187 8.93 15.19 22.48
CA PRO A 187 8.73 16.46 23.17
C PRO A 187 9.43 17.63 22.46
N LYS A 188 10.65 17.39 21.93
CA LYS A 188 11.41 18.38 21.16
C LYS A 188 10.74 18.75 19.83
N LEU A 189 10.13 17.76 19.17
CA LEU A 189 9.38 17.99 17.91
C LEU A 189 8.03 18.69 18.15
N LEU A 190 7.39 18.42 19.30
CA LEU A 190 6.07 18.94 19.64
C LEU A 190 6.07 20.45 19.90
N LYS A 191 7.18 21.03 20.38
CA LYS A 191 7.37 22.49 20.55
C LYS A 191 6.19 23.16 21.28
N ASN A 192 5.78 22.57 22.41
CA ASN A 192 4.65 23.01 23.26
C ASN A 192 3.25 22.93 22.63
N LYS A 193 3.08 22.33 21.45
CA LYS A 193 1.76 22.06 20.88
C LYS A 193 1.09 20.86 21.57
N ARG A 194 -0.22 20.70 21.36
CA ARG A 194 -0.91 19.43 21.64
C ARG A 194 -1.15 18.70 20.33
N SER A 195 -0.77 17.44 20.27
CA SER A 195 -1.03 16.58 19.12
C SER A 195 -1.35 15.17 19.62
N PRO A 196 -2.50 14.58 19.19
CA PRO A 196 -2.84 13.21 19.55
C PRO A 196 -2.02 12.18 18.77
N TYR A 197 -1.43 12.58 17.64
CA TYR A 197 -0.70 11.68 16.75
C TYR A 197 0.64 11.27 17.34
N LEU A 198 0.99 9.99 17.15
CA LEU A 198 2.25 9.41 17.59
C LEU A 198 3.43 10.09 16.89
N PHE A 199 3.48 10.01 15.57
CA PHE A 199 4.61 10.49 14.77
C PHE A 199 4.38 11.91 14.23
N LEU A 200 5.33 12.79 14.53
CA LEU A 200 5.26 14.22 14.18
C LEU A 200 6.27 14.60 13.11
N ASN A 201 5.90 15.60 12.30
CA ASN A 201 6.84 16.30 11.44
C ASN A 201 7.68 17.33 12.24
N PHE A 202 8.64 17.98 11.58
CA PHE A 202 9.53 18.97 12.21
C PHE A 202 8.80 20.20 12.79
N HIS A 203 7.58 20.47 12.32
CA HIS A 203 6.73 21.57 12.76
C HIS A 203 5.79 21.18 13.91
N GLY A 204 5.87 19.94 14.42
CA GLY A 204 5.03 19.42 15.49
C GLY A 204 3.64 18.98 15.06
N ASN A 205 3.36 18.93 13.75
CA ASN A 205 2.08 18.47 13.20
C ASN A 205 2.17 16.99 12.80
N GLN A 206 1.03 16.38 12.48
CA GLN A 206 0.96 15.01 11.96
C GLN A 206 1.92 14.81 10.77
N LEU A 207 2.66 13.70 10.77
CA LEU A 207 3.48 13.31 9.63
C LEU A 207 2.61 12.84 8.47
N THR A 208 2.96 13.19 7.23
CA THR A 208 2.20 12.77 6.04
C THR A 208 2.78 11.51 5.42
N ARG A 209 1.96 10.79 4.63
CA ARG A 209 2.43 9.61 3.86
C ARG A 209 3.61 9.95 2.96
N GLN A 210 3.56 11.10 2.30
CA GLN A 210 4.65 11.62 1.47
C GLN A 210 5.90 11.92 2.30
N GLY A 211 5.74 12.43 3.53
CA GLY A 211 6.84 12.64 4.47
C GLY A 211 7.56 11.34 4.83
N ILE A 212 6.81 10.29 5.18
CA ILE A 212 7.39 8.96 5.43
C ILE A 212 8.10 8.43 4.18
N TRP A 213 7.48 8.53 3.00
CA TRP A 213 8.08 8.06 1.75
C TRP A 213 9.40 8.78 1.44
N LYS A 214 9.44 10.10 1.59
CA LYS A 214 10.64 10.92 1.40
C LYS A 214 11.75 10.53 2.39
N ASN A 215 11.40 10.35 3.66
CA ASN A 215 12.38 9.96 4.68
C ASN A 215 12.92 8.55 4.40
N LEU A 216 12.04 7.59 4.11
CA LEU A 216 12.42 6.22 3.78
C LEU A 216 13.39 6.20 2.58
N LYS A 217 13.06 6.92 1.50
CA LYS A 217 13.93 6.99 0.32
C LYS A 217 15.33 7.52 0.67
N LYS A 218 15.41 8.54 1.53
CA LYS A 218 16.69 9.06 2.04
C LYS A 218 17.45 8.02 2.84
N GLN A 219 16.79 7.30 3.75
CA GLN A 219 17.42 6.26 4.57
C GLN A 219 17.91 5.08 3.70
N VAL A 220 17.14 4.66 2.70
CA VAL A 220 17.51 3.59 1.77
C VAL A 220 18.77 3.95 0.98
N GLN A 221 18.84 5.19 0.48
CA GLN A 221 20.03 5.69 -0.19
C GLN A 221 21.25 5.73 0.75
N GLN A 222 21.07 6.18 1.99
CA GLN A 222 22.12 6.22 2.99
C GLN A 222 22.59 4.82 3.43
N ALA A 223 21.68 3.83 3.42
CA ALA A 223 21.96 2.44 3.69
C ALA A 223 22.74 1.73 2.56
N GLY A 224 22.93 2.39 1.40
CA GLY A 224 23.55 1.78 0.23
C GLY A 224 22.71 0.70 -0.45
N ILE A 225 21.39 0.69 -0.20
CA ILE A 225 20.48 -0.29 -0.79
C ILE A 225 20.09 0.18 -2.19
N THR A 226 20.35 -0.64 -3.20
CA THR A 226 20.10 -0.33 -4.62
C THR A 226 18.67 -0.65 -5.07
N LYS A 227 17.92 -1.44 -4.29
CA LYS A 227 16.53 -1.81 -4.57
C LYS A 227 15.59 -0.61 -4.40
N GLU A 228 14.47 -0.62 -5.13
CA GLU A 228 13.42 0.38 -4.96
C GLU A 228 12.57 0.06 -3.73
N VAL A 229 12.87 0.74 -2.63
CA VAL A 229 12.21 0.51 -1.34
C VAL A 229 11.11 1.53 -1.08
N SER A 230 9.90 1.01 -0.88
CA SER A 230 8.72 1.77 -0.47
C SER A 230 8.17 1.25 0.87
N PRO A 231 7.21 1.95 1.51
CA PRO A 231 6.50 1.41 2.67
C PRO A 231 5.85 0.04 2.41
N HIS A 232 5.41 -0.20 1.18
CA HIS A 232 4.85 -1.49 0.77
C HIS A 232 5.94 -2.57 0.66
N THR A 233 7.13 -2.21 0.15
CA THR A 233 8.30 -3.10 0.12
C THR A 233 8.65 -3.56 1.53
N LEU A 234 8.77 -2.65 2.49
CA LEU A 234 9.11 -2.99 3.88
C LEU A 234 8.04 -3.88 4.54
N ARG A 235 6.76 -3.58 4.28
CA ARG A 235 5.63 -4.42 4.72
C ARG A 235 5.66 -5.82 4.08
N HIS A 236 6.02 -5.92 2.80
CA HIS A 236 6.17 -7.20 2.14
C HIS A 236 7.35 -7.99 2.71
N SER A 237 8.47 -7.33 3.01
CA SER A 237 9.61 -7.96 3.71
C SER A 237 9.18 -8.51 5.07
N PHE A 238 8.44 -7.74 5.88
CA PHE A 238 7.89 -8.24 7.15
C PHE A 238 7.07 -9.52 6.96
N ALA A 239 6.10 -9.48 6.03
CA ALA A 239 5.23 -10.61 5.77
C ALA A 239 6.02 -11.86 5.34
N THR A 240 6.98 -11.67 4.42
CA THR A 240 7.84 -12.74 3.93
C THR A 240 8.71 -13.30 5.05
N HIS A 241 9.38 -12.45 5.83
CA HIS A 241 10.28 -12.90 6.90
C HIS A 241 9.53 -13.62 8.03
N ILE A 242 8.33 -13.17 8.40
CA ILE A 242 7.52 -13.87 9.39
C ILE A 242 7.11 -15.27 8.90
N LEU A 243 6.72 -15.42 7.63
CA LEU A 243 6.41 -16.72 7.03
C LEU A 243 7.65 -17.62 6.95
N GLU A 244 8.79 -17.03 6.57
CA GLU A 244 10.08 -17.72 6.53
C GLU A 244 10.56 -18.18 7.91
N ASN A 245 10.13 -17.51 8.98
CA ASN A 245 10.38 -17.93 10.36
C ASN A 245 9.33 -18.90 10.89
N GLY A 246 8.46 -19.44 10.02
CA GLY A 246 7.54 -20.54 10.35
C GLY A 246 6.17 -20.13 10.87
N ALA A 247 5.80 -18.84 10.78
CA ALA A 247 4.47 -18.41 11.20
C ALA A 247 3.37 -18.91 10.25
N ASP A 248 2.21 -19.24 10.82
CA ASP A 248 1.03 -19.65 10.06
C ASP A 248 0.54 -18.50 9.15
N LEU A 249 0.19 -18.82 7.90
CA LEU A 249 -0.31 -17.86 6.92
C LEU A 249 -1.54 -17.09 7.39
N ARG A 250 -2.42 -17.72 8.17
CA ARG A 250 -3.61 -17.09 8.77
C ARG A 250 -3.22 -16.02 9.78
N ILE A 251 -2.21 -16.29 10.61
CA ILE A 251 -1.66 -15.30 11.56
C ILE A 251 -1.09 -14.12 10.79
N VAL A 252 -0.36 -14.35 9.70
CA VAL A 252 0.17 -13.28 8.84
C VAL A 252 -0.95 -12.48 8.16
N GLN A 253 -2.03 -13.13 7.73
CA GLN A 253 -3.20 -12.46 7.16
C GLN A 253 -3.89 -11.52 8.15
N GLU A 254 -4.11 -11.99 9.39
CA GLU A 254 -4.66 -11.18 10.47
C GLU A 254 -3.73 -10.01 10.80
N LEU A 255 -2.42 -10.27 10.91
CA LEU A 255 -1.37 -9.26 11.13
C LEU A 255 -1.19 -8.27 9.98
N LEU A 256 -1.82 -8.49 8.84
CA LEU A 256 -1.77 -7.55 7.73
C LEU A 256 -3.16 -6.95 7.46
N GLY A 257 -4.24 -7.49 8.03
CA GLY A 257 -5.60 -6.97 7.82
C GLY A 257 -5.97 -6.96 6.33
N HIS A 258 -5.72 -8.09 5.64
CA HIS A 258 -6.20 -8.30 4.27
C HIS A 258 -7.67 -8.73 4.31
N ALA A 259 -8.52 -8.03 3.57
CA ALA A 259 -9.92 -8.41 3.38
C ALA A 259 -10.13 -9.39 2.20
N ASP A 260 -9.08 -9.65 1.41
CA ASP A 260 -9.16 -10.40 0.15
C ASP A 260 -7.94 -11.35 0.02
N ILE A 261 -8.23 -12.64 -0.23
CA ILE A 261 -7.29 -13.78 -0.27
C ILE A 261 -6.29 -13.65 -1.43
N SER A 262 -6.61 -12.90 -2.49
CA SER A 262 -5.76 -12.70 -3.67
C SER A 262 -4.40 -12.07 -3.35
N THR A 263 -4.34 -11.16 -2.36
CA THR A 263 -3.07 -10.58 -1.88
C THR A 263 -2.24 -11.53 -1.01
N THR A 264 -2.85 -12.60 -0.50
CA THR A 264 -2.15 -13.64 0.27
C THR A 264 -1.58 -14.73 -0.65
N GLN A 265 -2.20 -14.97 -1.81
CA GLN A 265 -1.77 -15.97 -2.78
C GLN A 265 -0.36 -15.75 -3.33
N ILE A 266 0.11 -14.49 -3.38
CA ILE A 266 1.50 -14.15 -3.77
C ILE A 266 2.51 -14.80 -2.81
N TYR A 267 2.18 -14.88 -1.51
CA TYR A 267 3.05 -15.47 -0.49
C TYR A 267 3.04 -17.00 -0.47
N THR A 268 1.98 -17.61 -0.99
CA THR A 268 1.88 -19.07 -1.11
C THR A 268 2.88 -19.61 -2.13
N HIS A 269 3.23 -18.83 -3.16
CA HIS A 269 4.26 -19.22 -4.14
C HIS A 269 5.68 -19.22 -3.55
N LEU A 270 5.97 -18.32 -2.59
CA LEU A 270 7.24 -18.29 -1.85
C LEU A 270 7.33 -19.46 -0.86
N SER A 271 6.24 -19.75 -0.14
CA SER A 271 6.17 -20.89 0.78
C SER A 271 6.26 -22.24 0.06
N LYS A 272 5.74 -22.38 -1.17
CA LYS A 272 5.83 -23.62 -1.97
C LYS A 272 7.26 -24.02 -2.29
N ARG A 273 8.17 -23.06 -2.55
CA ARG A 273 9.60 -23.38 -2.75
C ARG A 273 10.23 -23.95 -1.49
N ARG A 274 9.95 -23.36 -0.33
CA ARG A 274 10.50 -23.81 0.95
C ARG A 274 9.85 -25.10 1.48
N LEU A 275 8.54 -25.29 1.25
CA LEU A 275 7.86 -26.56 1.50
C LEU A 275 8.41 -27.68 0.62
N ALA A 276 8.73 -27.40 -0.65
CA ALA A 276 9.39 -28.37 -1.53
C ALA A 276 10.82 -28.67 -1.06
N GLU A 277 11.58 -27.68 -0.57
CA GLU A 277 12.91 -27.88 0.02
C GLU A 277 12.85 -28.70 1.32
N ILE A 278 11.91 -28.41 2.22
CA ILE A 278 11.68 -29.18 3.46
C ILE A 278 11.20 -30.60 3.14
N TYR A 279 10.29 -30.75 2.17
CA TYR A 279 9.82 -32.05 1.69
C TYR A 279 10.96 -32.86 1.08
N ASN A 280 11.81 -32.26 0.25
CA ASN A 280 12.98 -32.92 -0.36
C ASN A 280 14.09 -33.24 0.65
N GLN A 281 14.26 -32.44 1.71
CA GLN A 281 15.18 -32.74 2.81
C GLN A 281 14.64 -33.84 3.73
N ALA A 282 13.33 -33.89 3.97
CA ALA A 282 12.69 -34.91 4.79
C ALA A 282 12.43 -36.23 4.04
N HIS A 283 12.29 -36.18 2.70
CA HIS A 283 12.03 -37.33 1.83
C HIS A 283 12.93 -37.28 0.57
N PRO A 284 14.26 -37.45 0.71
CA PRO A 284 15.23 -37.29 -0.39
C PRO A 284 15.17 -38.38 -1.49
N ARG A 285 14.14 -39.26 -1.47
CA ARG A 285 13.93 -40.34 -2.44
C ARG A 285 12.47 -40.47 -2.93
N ALA A 286 11.63 -39.44 -2.73
CA ALA A 286 10.28 -39.38 -3.28
C ALA A 286 10.25 -38.74 -4.68
#